data_AF-A0A369UNX7-F1
#
_entry.id   AF-A0A369UNX7-F1
#
_cell.length_a   1.000
_cell.length_b   1.000
_cell.length_c   1.000
_cell.angle_alpha   90.00
_cell.angle_beta   90.00
_cell.angle_gamma   90.00
#
_symmetry.space_group_name_H-M   'P 1'
#
loop_
_entity.id
_entity.type
_entity.pdbx_description
1 polymer ?
#
loop_
_entity_poly.entity_id
_entity_poly.type
_entity_poly.pdbx_seq_one_letter_code
_entity_poly.pdbx_strand_id
1 'polypeptide(L)' 'MNNAFAYQRYHARLQRVITYIDVHLSEDLSVETLAAVAAFSPFHFQRQFTPMFGIGVPRFIVMPAVPTSVIF' A
#
# COMPACT_ATOMS: atom_id res chain seq x y z
N MET A 1 18.85 20.67 -2.07
CA MET A 1 19.00 19.25 -2.48
C MET A 1 18.44 18.22 -1.46
N ASN A 2 17.37 18.52 -0.70
CA ASN A 2 16.89 17.63 0.40
C ASN A 2 15.58 16.86 0.13
N ASN A 3 15.02 16.90 -1.09
CA ASN A 3 13.71 16.26 -1.35
C ASN A 3 13.80 14.86 -1.97
N ALA A 4 14.91 14.52 -2.64
CA ALA A 4 15.05 13.25 -3.37
C ALA A 4 15.12 12.02 -2.44
N PHE A 5 15.86 12.11 -1.33
CA PHE A 5 16.00 11.00 -0.38
C PHE A 5 14.70 10.69 0.38
N ALA A 6 13.90 11.72 0.70
CA ALA A 6 12.60 11.55 1.33
C ALA A 6 11.63 10.84 0.37
N TYR A 7 11.63 11.25 -0.91
CA TYR A 7 10.82 10.63 -1.95
C TYR A 7 11.23 9.17 -2.21
N GLN A 8 12.53 8.87 -2.28
CA GLN A 8 13.04 7.50 -2.43
C GLN A 8 12.66 6.58 -1.26
N ARG A 9 12.79 7.08 -0.02
CA ARG A 9 12.38 6.32 1.16
C ARG A 9 10.88 6.06 1.18
N TYR A 10 10.10 7.04 0.76
CA TYR A 10 8.64 6.93 0.66
C TYR A 10 8.24 5.88 -0.41
N HIS A 11 8.83 5.96 -1.59
CA HIS A 11 8.63 4.99 -2.67
C HIS A 11 8.98 3.56 -2.23
N ALA A 12 10.15 3.37 -1.60
CA ALA A 12 10.57 2.05 -1.13
C ALA A 12 9.61 1.45 -0.08
N ARG A 13 8.98 2.28 0.77
CA ARG A 13 7.99 1.82 1.75
C ARG A 13 6.70 1.37 1.07
N LEU A 14 6.27 2.05 0.01
CA LEU A 14 5.09 1.68 -0.75
C LEU A 14 5.31 0.44 -1.61
N GLN A 15 6.50 0.27 -2.20
CA GLN A 15 6.84 -0.95 -2.93
C GLN A 15 6.75 -2.19 -2.02
N ARG A 16 7.16 -2.09 -0.74
CA ARG A 16 6.99 -3.19 0.21
C ARG A 16 5.53 -3.56 0.43
N VAL A 17 4.63 -2.57 0.46
CA VAL A 17 3.19 -2.81 0.63
C VAL A 17 2.64 -3.53 -0.60
N ILE A 18 3.02 -3.11 -1.79
CA ILE A 18 2.60 -3.76 -3.06
C ILE A 18 3.10 -5.20 -3.11
N THR A 19 4.39 -5.43 -2.88
CA THR A 19 4.96 -6.79 -2.84
C THR A 19 4.30 -7.65 -1.76
N TYR A 20 4.01 -7.08 -0.60
CA TYR A 20 3.33 -7.80 0.48
C TYR A 20 1.92 -8.22 0.08
N ILE A 21 1.15 -7.30 -0.50
CA ILE A 21 -0.19 -7.58 -1.04
C ILE A 21 -0.10 -8.70 -2.08
N ASP A 22 0.79 -8.59 -3.07
CA ASP A 22 0.91 -9.56 -4.16
C ASP A 22 1.18 -10.99 -3.64
N VAL A 23 1.99 -11.12 -2.59
CA VAL A 23 2.33 -12.43 -1.99
C VAL A 23 1.20 -12.96 -1.09
N HIS A 24 0.43 -12.09 -0.44
CA HIS A 24 -0.56 -12.47 0.58
C HIS A 24 -2.01 -12.20 0.11
N LEU A 25 -2.25 -12.11 -1.20
CA LEU A 25 -3.57 -11.86 -1.83
C LEU A 25 -4.64 -12.90 -1.48
N SER A 26 -4.23 -14.10 -1.03
CA SER A 26 -5.13 -15.19 -0.61
C SER A 26 -5.35 -15.23 0.91
N GLU A 27 -4.71 -14.33 1.66
CA GLU A 27 -4.82 -14.23 3.11
C GLU A 27 -5.78 -13.10 3.51
N ASP A 28 -6.23 -13.12 4.77
CA ASP A 28 -7.07 -12.05 5.32
C ASP A 28 -6.21 -10.80 5.58
N LEU A 29 -6.13 -9.93 4.59
CA LEU A 29 -5.40 -8.67 4.68
C LEU A 29 -6.21 -7.65 5.49
N SER A 30 -5.60 -7.04 6.51
CA SER A 30 -6.21 -5.95 7.26
C SER A 30 -5.50 -4.61 7.03
N VAL A 31 -6.20 -3.51 7.29
CA VAL A 31 -5.63 -2.15 7.22
C VAL A 31 -4.43 -2.03 8.16
N GLU A 32 -4.54 -2.62 9.34
CA GLU A 32 -3.53 -2.62 10.40
C GLU A 32 -2.25 -3.32 9.93
N THR A 33 -2.41 -4.47 9.26
CA THR A 33 -1.30 -5.25 8.71
C THR A 33 -0.56 -4.47 7.62
N LEU A 34 -1.29 -3.91 6.66
CA LEU A 34 -0.70 -3.15 5.56
C LEU A 34 -0.04 -1.85 6.05
N ALA A 35 -0.64 -1.18 7.03
CA ALA A 35 -0.05 0.00 7.66
C ALA A 35 1.26 -0.33 8.39
N ALA A 36 1.32 -1.46 9.10
CA ALA A 36 2.52 -1.94 9.78
C ALA A 36 3.65 -2.23 8.77
N VAL A 37 3.35 -2.91 7.65
CA VAL A 37 4.30 -3.14 6.55
C VAL A 37 4.85 -1.83 5.98
N ALA A 38 3.99 -0.82 5.86
CA ALA A 38 4.37 0.52 5.41
C ALA A 38 5.11 1.35 6.47
N ALA A 39 5.18 0.87 7.72
CA ALA A 39 5.61 1.61 8.93
C ALA A 39 4.82 2.92 9.18
N PHE A 40 3.55 2.96 8.78
CA PHE A 40 2.63 4.08 9.03
C PHE A 40 1.65 3.76 10.15
N SER A 41 1.03 4.80 10.73
CA SER A 41 -0.21 4.57 11.47
C SER A 41 -1.34 4.21 10.50
N PRO A 42 -2.34 3.41 10.93
CA PRO A 42 -3.47 3.01 10.08
C PRO A 42 -4.18 4.20 9.42
N PHE A 43 -4.38 5.28 10.17
CA PHE A 43 -5.00 6.51 9.67
C PHE A 43 -4.17 7.19 8.56
N HIS A 44 -2.85 7.31 8.76
CA HIS A 44 -1.97 7.90 7.75
C HIS A 44 -1.91 7.03 6.49
N PHE A 45 -1.89 5.72 6.68
CA PHE A 45 -1.88 4.76 5.58
C PHE A 45 -3.12 4.91 4.71
N GLN A 46 -4.33 4.88 5.29
CA GLN A 46 -5.59 5.05 4.55
C GLN A 46 -5.65 6.36 3.77
N ARG A 47 -5.21 7.47 4.37
CA ARG A 47 -5.20 8.79 3.73
C ARG A 47 -4.29 8.84 2.50
N GLN A 48 -3.17 8.12 2.51
CA GLN A 48 -2.22 8.09 1.39
C GLN A 48 -2.55 7.01 0.36
N PHE A 49 -3.22 5.94 0.76
CA PHE A 49 -3.55 4.82 -0.11
C PHE A 49 -4.58 5.19 -1.18
N THR A 50 -5.70 5.82 -0.79
CA THR A 50 -6.79 6.12 -1.75
C THR A 50 -6.36 7.00 -2.92
N PRO A 51 -5.58 8.08 -2.75
CA PRO A 51 -5.08 8.87 -3.87
C PRO A 51 -4.17 8.10 -4.84
N MET A 52 -3.52 7.02 -4.38
CA MET A 52 -2.61 6.22 -5.21
C MET A 52 -3.32 5.13 -5.99
N PHE A 53 -4.30 4.46 -5.36
CA PHE A 53 -4.96 3.29 -5.93
C PHE A 53 -6.38 3.59 -6.46
N GLY A 54 -6.87 4.82 -6.28
CA GLY A 54 -8.21 5.23 -6.71
C GLY A 54 -9.36 4.63 -5.91
N ILE A 55 -9.07 3.71 -4.98
CA ILE A 55 -10.03 3.04 -4.11
C ILE A 55 -9.50 2.96 -2.67
N GLY A 56 -10.42 2.93 -1.71
CA GLY A 56 -10.07 2.79 -0.29
C GLY A 56 -9.57 1.39 0.07
N VAL A 57 -8.70 1.31 1.08
CA VAL A 57 -8.10 0.06 1.57
C VAL A 57 -9.13 -1.05 1.86
N PRO A 58 -10.26 -0.80 2.55
CA PRO A 58 -11.24 -1.86 2.83
C PRO A 58 -11.85 -2.45 1.56
N ARG A 59 -12.04 -1.62 0.51
CA ARG A 59 -12.53 -2.08 -0.78
C ARG A 59 -11.45 -2.85 -1.53
N PHE A 60 -10.20 -2.42 -1.42
CA PHE A 60 -9.06 -3.07 -2.05
C PHE A 60 -8.84 -4.50 -1.53
N ILE A 61 -8.95 -4.70 -0.21
CA ILE A 61 -8.78 -6.01 0.46
C ILE A 61 -9.81 -7.05 -0.03
N VAL A 62 -11.06 -6.65 -0.25
CA VAL A 62 -12.15 -7.58 -0.60
C VAL A 62 -12.24 -7.88 -2.10
N MET A 63 -11.40 -7.27 -2.93
CA MET A 63 -11.42 -7.52 -4.37
C MET A 63 -10.65 -8.81 -4.71
N PRO A 64 -11.22 -9.70 -5.53
CA PRO A 64 -10.45 -10.81 -6.10
C PRO A 64 -9.39 -10.22 -7.04
N ALA A 65 -8.13 -10.28 -6.59
CA ALA A 65 -6.89 -9.90 -7.27
C ALA A 65 -7.07 -9.25 -8.65
N VAL A 66 -7.21 -7.92 -8.70
CA VAL A 66 -6.92 -7.18 -9.94
C VAL A 66 -5.40 -7.07 -9.97
N PRO A 67 -4.71 -7.47 -11.05
CA PRO A 67 -3.25 -7.48 -11.06
C PRO A 67 -2.71 -6.07 -10.79
N THR A 68 -1.99 -5.93 -9.68
CA THR A 68 -1.29 -4.72 -9.25
C THR A 68 -0.24 -4.27 -10.29
N SER A 69 0.03 -5.12 -11.28
CA SER A 69 0.86 -4.92 -12.47
C SER A 69 0.40 -3.81 -13.43
N VAL A 70 -0.73 -3.13 -13.20
CA VAL A 70 -1.30 -2.15 -14.15
C VAL A 70 -1.19 -0.69 -13.65
N ILE A 71 -0.61 -0.43 -12.46
CA ILE A 71 -0.56 0.92 -11.87
C ILE A 71 0.86 1.55 -11.90
N PHE A 72 1.78 1.02 -12.71
CA PHE A 72 3.05 1.69 -13.03
C PHE A 72 3.37 1.63 -14.52
#